data_AF-A0A1H4K372-F1
#
_entry.id   AF-A0A1H4K372-F1
#
_cell.length_a   1.000
_cell.length_b   1.000
_cell.length_c   1.000
_cell.angle_alpha   90.00
_cell.angle_beta   90.00
_cell.angle_gamma   90.00
#
_symmetry.space_group_name_H-M   'P 1'
#
loop_
_entity.id
_entity.type
_entity.pdbx_description
1 polymer ?
#
loop_
_entity_poly.entity_id
_entity_poly.type
_entity_poly.pdbx_seq_one_letter_code
_entity_poly.pdbx_strand_id
1 'polypeptide(L)'
;MKQISLLLLTVTTYLSVGCDSSKKTNSITNTKEKMEIKDLKSVASEAQEAFFTTYNAEEVKKHFSNSYIQHNPHVPTGIEPVLGFLPMLKKAGTSYKTHRILQDGNFIVMHNTYSNAEAFGAKDIVTFDVYRIENDKIVEHWDAINPIITETVSGRSQFDGPTKIEDLDKTESNKALVKQFVDDVLFAKSPTKITDYVSTEKYHQHNTNVADGLEGLNNAIDYLVSQNDMFVYKKLHKVLGEGNFVLTMSEGEWHSKAHSFYDLFRIEDGKIVEHWDVIQEIPEKLAHTNGMF
;
A
#
# COMPACT_ATOMS: atom_id res chain seq x y z
N MET A 1 56.60 19.49 -26.28
CA MET A 1 57.77 18.72 -26.76
C MET A 1 57.55 17.27 -26.33
N LYS A 2 56.99 16.42 -27.20
CA LYS A 2 57.73 15.44 -28.01
C LYS A 2 58.81 14.71 -27.20
N GLN A 3 58.60 13.43 -26.89
CA GLN A 3 59.44 12.39 -27.46
C GLN A 3 58.74 11.03 -27.47
N ILE A 4 58.70 10.47 -28.67
CA ILE A 4 58.39 9.10 -29.07
C ILE A 4 59.76 8.43 -29.30
N SER A 5 59.94 7.20 -28.82
CA SER A 5 60.88 6.17 -29.32
C SER A 5 60.32 4.83 -28.83
N LEU A 6 59.71 3.95 -29.64
CA LEU A 6 60.11 3.24 -30.86
C LEU A 6 61.20 2.16 -30.66
N LEU A 7 60.73 0.89 -30.76
CA LEU A 7 61.36 -0.35 -31.23
C LEU A 7 62.63 -0.90 -30.55
N LEU A 8 62.58 -2.18 -30.14
CA LEU A 8 63.28 -3.25 -30.89
C LEU A 8 62.75 -4.65 -30.54
N LEU A 9 62.47 -5.43 -31.60
CA LEU A 9 62.24 -6.87 -31.60
C LEU A 9 63.50 -7.63 -31.16
N THR A 10 63.35 -8.72 -30.42
CA THR A 10 64.18 -9.91 -30.58
C THR A 10 63.30 -11.16 -30.53
N VAL A 11 63.38 -11.91 -31.63
CA VAL A 11 62.76 -13.22 -31.85
C VAL A 11 63.68 -14.27 -31.24
N THR A 12 63.13 -15.16 -30.40
CA THR A 12 63.79 -16.44 -30.11
C THR A 12 62.73 -17.54 -30.22
N THR A 13 62.86 -18.35 -31.26
CA THR A 13 62.09 -19.56 -31.52
C THR A 13 62.69 -20.72 -30.73
N TYR A 14 61.87 -21.39 -29.91
CA TYR A 14 62.09 -22.78 -29.51
C TYR A 14 60.83 -23.59 -29.82
N LEU A 15 61.04 -24.70 -30.53
CA LEU A 15 60.04 -25.67 -30.98
C LEU A 15 59.90 -26.81 -29.96
N SER A 16 58.66 -27.33 -29.89
CA SER A 16 58.21 -28.64 -29.36
C SER A 16 58.22 -28.78 -27.82
N VAL A 17 57.24 -29.42 -27.15
CA VAL A 17 56.34 -30.52 -27.50
C VAL A 17 54.95 -30.24 -26.90
N GLY A 18 53.90 -30.67 -27.60
CA GLY A 18 52.51 -30.44 -27.23
C GLY A 18 52.04 -31.14 -25.96
N CYS A 19 51.04 -30.51 -25.34
CA CYS A 19 50.01 -31.23 -24.61
C CYS A 19 48.71 -30.45 -24.78
N ASP A 20 47.74 -31.11 -25.39
CA ASP A 20 46.41 -30.61 -25.69
C ASP A 20 45.58 -30.60 -24.40
N SER A 21 45.20 -29.41 -23.94
CA SER A 21 44.14 -29.25 -22.94
C SER A 21 43.40 -27.95 -23.23
N SER A 22 42.28 -28.09 -23.94
CA SER A 22 41.33 -27.02 -24.21
C SER A 22 40.79 -26.44 -22.89
N LYS A 23 41.32 -25.28 -22.49
CA LYS A 23 40.71 -24.45 -21.44
C LYS A 23 39.43 -23.85 -21.99
N LYS A 24 38.28 -24.45 -21.66
CA LYS A 24 36.98 -23.79 -21.75
C LYS A 24 36.99 -22.60 -20.79
N THR A 25 36.96 -21.40 -21.35
CA THR A 25 36.70 -20.16 -20.64
C THR A 25 35.25 -20.21 -20.14
N ASN A 26 35.04 -20.53 -18.87
CA ASN A 26 33.74 -20.38 -18.24
C ASN A 26 33.43 -18.89 -18.08
N SER A 27 32.59 -18.37 -18.96
CA SER A 27 31.89 -17.11 -18.73
C SER A 27 31.00 -17.28 -17.50
N ILE A 28 31.37 -16.65 -16.39
CA ILE A 28 30.50 -16.51 -15.23
C ILE A 28 29.40 -15.52 -15.63
N THR A 29 28.31 -16.04 -16.18
CA THR A 29 27.05 -15.32 -16.26
C THR A 29 26.52 -15.20 -14.83
N ASN A 30 26.63 -14.01 -14.26
CA ASN A 30 25.88 -13.58 -13.07
C ASN A 30 24.39 -13.52 -13.46
N THR A 31 23.73 -14.67 -13.54
CA THR A 31 22.28 -14.74 -13.49
C THR A 31 21.87 -14.40 -12.07
N LYS A 32 21.50 -13.13 -11.83
CA LYS A 32 20.56 -12.81 -10.76
C LYS A 32 19.30 -13.62 -11.08
N GLU A 33 19.09 -14.73 -10.38
CA GLU A 33 17.77 -15.37 -10.31
C GLU A 33 16.81 -14.26 -9.87
N LYS A 34 15.98 -13.80 -10.80
CA LYS A 34 14.86 -12.95 -10.50
C LYS A 34 13.92 -13.87 -9.71
N MET A 35 13.97 -13.80 -8.38
CA MET A 35 13.02 -14.51 -7.52
C MET A 35 11.63 -14.22 -8.08
N GLU A 36 10.98 -15.25 -8.59
CA GLU A 36 9.59 -15.15 -9.03
C GLU A 36 8.78 -14.81 -7.79
N ILE A 37 8.27 -13.58 -7.74
CA ILE A 37 7.41 -13.15 -6.64
C ILE A 37 6.13 -13.99 -6.78
N LYS A 38 5.93 -14.90 -5.82
CA LYS A 38 4.72 -15.69 -5.74
C LYS A 38 3.52 -14.75 -5.66
N ASP A 39 2.49 -14.99 -6.48
CA ASP A 39 1.22 -14.28 -6.34
C ASP A 39 0.53 -14.73 -5.05
N LEU A 40 0.33 -13.78 -4.13
CA LEU A 40 -0.26 -13.97 -2.80
C LEU A 40 -1.69 -13.39 -2.73
N LYS A 41 -2.18 -12.77 -3.81
CA LYS A 41 -3.53 -12.16 -3.86
C LYS A 41 -4.63 -13.20 -3.68
N SER A 42 -4.42 -14.42 -4.15
CA SER A 42 -5.36 -15.54 -3.95
C SER A 42 -5.51 -15.90 -2.47
N VAL A 43 -4.40 -15.94 -1.71
CA VAL A 43 -4.44 -16.25 -0.27
C VAL A 43 -5.30 -15.23 0.47
N ALA A 44 -5.13 -13.94 0.19
CA ALA A 44 -5.94 -12.88 0.78
C ALA A 44 -7.41 -12.95 0.34
N SER A 45 -7.67 -13.22 -0.94
CA SER A 45 -9.03 -13.30 -1.48
C SER A 45 -9.80 -14.50 -0.92
N GLU A 46 -9.17 -15.66 -0.83
CA GLU A 46 -9.74 -16.89 -0.25
C GLU A 46 -10.00 -16.72 1.26
N ALA A 47 -9.09 -16.05 1.98
CA ALA A 47 -9.31 -15.69 3.38
C ALA A 47 -10.53 -14.77 3.57
N GLN A 48 -10.68 -13.77 2.71
CA GLN A 48 -11.79 -12.83 2.74
C GLN A 48 -13.13 -13.52 2.45
N GLU A 49 -13.16 -14.42 1.45
CA GLU A 49 -14.34 -15.22 1.11
C GLU A 49 -14.71 -16.21 2.24
N ALA A 50 -13.71 -16.83 2.87
CA ALA A 50 -13.89 -17.70 4.02
C ALA A 50 -14.57 -16.97 5.19
N PHE A 51 -14.21 -15.70 5.42
CA PHE A 51 -14.69 -14.93 6.56
C PHE A 51 -16.04 -14.26 6.34
N PHE A 52 -16.25 -13.63 5.18
CA PHE A 52 -17.40 -12.74 4.93
C PHE A 52 -18.43 -13.30 3.93
N THR A 53 -18.19 -14.47 3.33
CA THR A 53 -19.15 -15.07 2.39
C THR A 53 -19.57 -16.47 2.82
N THR A 54 -18.60 -17.37 3.02
CA THR A 54 -18.90 -18.76 3.39
C THR A 54 -18.99 -18.96 4.90
N TYR A 55 -18.42 -18.04 5.69
CA TYR A 55 -18.31 -18.10 7.14
C TYR A 55 -17.70 -19.43 7.63
N ASN A 56 -16.68 -19.91 6.90
CA ASN A 56 -16.08 -21.24 7.09
C ASN A 56 -14.85 -21.19 7.99
N ALA A 57 -15.01 -21.64 9.24
CA ALA A 57 -13.94 -21.65 10.23
C ALA A 57 -12.71 -22.47 9.83
N GLU A 58 -12.88 -23.58 9.10
CA GLU A 58 -11.76 -24.44 8.71
C GLU A 58 -10.93 -23.79 7.59
N GLU A 59 -11.58 -23.13 6.63
CA GLU A 59 -10.86 -22.35 5.61
C GLU A 59 -10.16 -21.14 6.25
N VAL A 60 -10.79 -20.46 7.22
CA VAL A 60 -10.12 -19.38 7.96
C VAL A 60 -8.84 -19.91 8.65
N LYS A 61 -8.88 -21.05 9.34
CA LYS A 61 -7.66 -21.63 9.96
C LYS A 61 -6.57 -22.03 8.97
N LYS A 62 -6.95 -22.36 7.73
CA LYS A 62 -6.01 -22.68 6.65
C LYS A 62 -5.21 -21.44 6.23
N HIS A 63 -5.89 -20.31 6.07
CA HIS A 63 -5.28 -19.07 5.55
C HIS A 63 -4.60 -18.20 6.62
N PHE A 64 -4.91 -18.37 7.90
CA PHE A 64 -4.32 -17.56 8.97
C PHE A 64 -3.29 -18.35 9.77
N SER A 65 -2.31 -17.63 10.33
CA SER A 65 -1.40 -18.18 11.33
C SER A 65 -2.06 -18.23 12.71
N ASN A 66 -1.69 -19.22 13.52
CA ASN A 66 -2.10 -19.27 14.92
C ASN A 66 -1.51 -18.10 15.75
N SER A 67 -0.36 -17.58 15.32
CA SER A 67 0.31 -16.42 15.93
C SER A 67 -0.03 -15.09 15.23
N TYR A 68 -1.19 -15.02 14.59
CA TYR A 68 -1.65 -13.85 13.85
C TYR A 68 -1.68 -12.59 14.74
N ILE A 69 -1.07 -11.52 14.23
CA ILE A 69 -0.99 -10.21 14.88
C ILE A 69 -2.08 -9.31 14.31
N GLN A 70 -2.86 -8.68 15.18
CA GLN A 70 -3.91 -7.73 14.81
C GLN A 70 -3.49 -6.30 15.17
N HIS A 71 -3.79 -5.36 14.28
CA HIS A 71 -3.65 -3.91 14.51
C HIS A 71 -4.99 -3.15 14.48
N ASN A 72 -6.09 -3.76 14.04
CA ASN A 72 -7.42 -3.16 14.19
C ASN A 72 -7.69 -2.87 15.68
N PRO A 73 -7.98 -1.61 16.04
CA PRO A 73 -8.04 -1.17 17.43
C PRO A 73 -9.10 -1.89 18.28
N HIS A 74 -10.13 -2.46 17.64
CA HIS A 74 -11.29 -3.07 18.29
C HIS A 74 -11.27 -4.60 18.28
N VAL A 75 -10.31 -5.23 17.58
CA VAL A 75 -10.26 -6.69 17.43
C VAL A 75 -9.08 -7.25 18.23
N PRO A 76 -9.30 -8.18 19.18
CA PRO A 76 -8.20 -8.79 19.90
C PRO A 76 -7.27 -9.59 18.97
N THR A 77 -5.99 -9.63 19.32
CA THR A 77 -4.99 -10.38 18.53
C THR A 77 -5.16 -11.89 18.64
N GLY A 78 -4.79 -12.62 17.59
CA GLY A 78 -4.87 -14.08 17.51
C GLY A 78 -6.06 -14.61 16.69
N ILE A 79 -6.02 -15.91 16.38
CA ILE A 79 -7.01 -16.54 15.50
C ILE A 79 -8.35 -16.83 16.19
N GLU A 80 -8.36 -17.10 17.50
CA GLU A 80 -9.59 -17.41 18.25
C GLU A 80 -10.58 -16.23 18.27
N PRO A 81 -10.17 -14.98 18.55
CA PRO A 81 -11.05 -13.81 18.40
C PRO A 81 -11.66 -13.69 17.00
N VAL A 82 -10.84 -13.87 15.96
CA VAL A 82 -11.28 -13.84 14.55
C VAL A 82 -12.37 -14.89 14.31
N LEU A 83 -12.13 -16.15 14.67
CA LEU A 83 -13.13 -17.23 14.54
C LEU A 83 -14.41 -16.94 15.34
N GLY A 84 -14.30 -16.25 16.48
CA GLY A 84 -15.44 -15.83 17.30
C GLY A 84 -16.41 -14.86 16.62
N PHE A 85 -15.98 -14.13 15.60
CA PHE A 85 -16.87 -13.23 14.83
C PHE A 85 -17.76 -13.98 13.84
N LEU A 86 -17.37 -15.16 13.35
CA LEU A 86 -18.08 -15.86 12.27
C LEU A 86 -19.58 -16.04 12.52
N PRO A 87 -20.06 -16.46 13.72
CA PRO A 87 -21.50 -16.59 13.98
C PRO A 87 -22.24 -15.25 13.92
N MET A 88 -21.59 -14.18 14.39
CA MET A 88 -22.16 -12.82 14.37
C MET A 88 -22.28 -12.32 12.92
N LEU A 89 -21.21 -12.43 12.14
CA LEU A 89 -21.19 -12.00 10.74
C LEU A 89 -22.20 -12.77 9.89
N LYS A 90 -22.28 -14.10 10.09
CA LYS A 90 -23.27 -14.94 9.43
C LYS A 90 -24.70 -14.55 9.77
N LYS A 91 -24.96 -14.23 11.04
CA LYS A 91 -26.29 -13.79 11.49
C LYS A 91 -26.66 -12.42 10.92
N ALA A 92 -25.70 -11.49 10.86
CA ALA A 92 -25.90 -10.17 10.27
C ALA A 92 -26.02 -10.22 8.74
N GLY A 93 -25.51 -11.29 8.10
CA GLY A 93 -25.37 -11.33 6.65
C GLY A 93 -24.34 -10.31 6.17
N THR A 94 -23.29 -10.07 6.97
CA THR A 94 -22.21 -9.16 6.61
C THR A 94 -21.53 -9.66 5.34
N SER A 95 -21.46 -8.81 4.32
CA SER A 95 -20.85 -9.12 3.02
C SER A 95 -19.84 -8.06 2.65
N TYR A 96 -18.97 -8.35 1.69
CA TYR A 96 -17.95 -7.42 1.21
C TYR A 96 -17.91 -7.35 -0.31
N LYS A 97 -17.23 -6.32 -0.82
CA LYS A 97 -16.78 -6.20 -2.20
C LYS A 97 -15.38 -5.63 -2.21
N THR A 98 -14.46 -6.32 -2.89
CA THR A 98 -13.11 -5.81 -3.16
C THR A 98 -13.11 -5.00 -4.44
N HIS A 99 -12.61 -3.76 -4.37
CA HIS A 99 -12.48 -2.85 -5.50
C HIS A 99 -11.07 -2.86 -6.08
N ARG A 100 -10.05 -2.97 -5.22
CA ARG A 100 -8.63 -3.03 -5.61
C ARG A 100 -7.90 -4.03 -4.72
N ILE A 101 -6.95 -4.76 -5.31
CA ILE A 101 -6.03 -5.65 -4.59
C ILE A 101 -4.61 -5.48 -5.12
N LEU A 102 -3.71 -5.02 -4.26
CA LEU A 102 -2.31 -4.74 -4.58
C LEU A 102 -1.40 -5.72 -3.84
N GLN A 103 -0.26 -6.05 -4.42
CA GLN A 103 0.80 -6.84 -3.79
C GLN A 103 2.13 -6.10 -3.84
N ASP A 104 2.74 -5.90 -2.67
CA ASP A 104 4.08 -5.35 -2.50
C ASP A 104 4.93 -6.31 -1.65
N GLY A 105 5.75 -7.12 -2.32
CA GLY A 105 6.49 -8.20 -1.67
C GLY A 105 5.54 -9.21 -1.03
N ASN A 106 5.54 -9.26 0.31
CA ASN A 106 4.69 -10.12 1.12
C ASN A 106 3.49 -9.40 1.76
N PHE A 107 3.24 -8.15 1.38
CA PHE A 107 2.06 -7.40 1.79
C PHE A 107 0.99 -7.44 0.71
N ILE A 108 -0.25 -7.64 1.12
CA ILE A 108 -1.44 -7.47 0.28
C ILE A 108 -2.24 -6.29 0.82
N VAL A 109 -2.54 -5.33 -0.05
CA VAL A 109 -3.47 -4.23 0.23
C VAL A 109 -4.79 -4.53 -0.44
N MET A 110 -5.89 -4.41 0.29
CA MET A 110 -7.25 -4.54 -0.23
C MET A 110 -8.04 -3.26 0.04
N HIS A 111 -8.67 -2.73 -1.00
CA HIS A 111 -9.66 -1.66 -0.86
C HIS A 111 -11.04 -2.29 -0.90
N ASN A 112 -11.72 -2.35 0.24
CA ASN A 112 -12.98 -3.06 0.39
C ASN A 112 -14.11 -2.12 0.79
N THR A 113 -15.34 -2.50 0.42
CA THR A 113 -16.54 -2.02 1.07
C THR A 113 -17.26 -3.19 1.72
N TYR A 114 -17.91 -2.95 2.86
CA TYR A 114 -18.72 -3.94 3.55
C TYR A 114 -20.13 -3.40 3.79
N SER A 115 -21.10 -4.31 3.80
CA SER A 115 -22.51 -4.05 4.12
C SER A 115 -22.97 -4.97 5.24
N ASN A 116 -23.97 -4.52 6.00
CA ASN A 116 -24.38 -5.12 7.28
C ASN A 116 -23.18 -5.23 8.24
N ALA A 117 -22.42 -4.15 8.30
CA ALA A 117 -21.13 -4.04 8.97
C ALA A 117 -21.22 -3.39 10.36
N GLU A 118 -22.39 -3.40 11.01
CA GLU A 118 -22.61 -2.73 12.29
C GLU A 118 -21.65 -3.19 13.39
N ALA A 119 -21.16 -4.43 13.30
CA ALA A 119 -20.12 -4.97 14.17
C ALA A 119 -18.79 -4.19 14.10
N PHE A 120 -18.59 -3.42 13.03
CA PHE A 120 -17.41 -2.59 12.75
C PHE A 120 -17.72 -1.09 12.83
N GLY A 121 -18.89 -0.70 13.36
CA GLY A 121 -19.21 0.69 13.72
C GLY A 121 -20.21 1.41 12.82
N ALA A 122 -20.50 0.91 11.61
CA ALA A 122 -21.53 1.47 10.75
C ALA A 122 -22.13 0.40 9.82
N LYS A 123 -23.36 0.64 9.32
CA LYS A 123 -24.06 -0.31 8.44
C LYS A 123 -23.28 -0.62 7.16
N ASP A 124 -22.74 0.43 6.53
CA ASP A 124 -21.94 0.34 5.32
C ASP A 124 -20.61 1.07 5.56
N ILE A 125 -19.50 0.38 5.32
CA ILE A 125 -18.15 0.90 5.57
C ILE A 125 -17.26 0.71 4.35
N VAL A 126 -16.24 1.55 4.24
CA VAL A 126 -15.11 1.43 3.31
C VAL A 126 -13.82 1.29 4.10
N THR A 127 -12.92 0.44 3.63
CA THR A 127 -11.68 0.14 4.33
C THR A 127 -10.49 0.07 3.38
N PHE A 128 -9.32 0.33 3.94
CA PHE A 128 -8.09 -0.27 3.44
C PHE A 128 -7.66 -1.34 4.44
N ASP A 129 -7.63 -2.60 4.00
CA ASP A 129 -7.09 -3.72 4.75
C ASP A 129 -5.68 -4.03 4.22
N VAL A 130 -4.73 -4.31 5.11
CA VAL A 130 -3.36 -4.68 4.76
C VAL A 130 -3.01 -5.99 5.46
N TYR A 131 -2.68 -7.04 4.71
CA TYR A 131 -2.19 -8.31 5.23
C TYR A 131 -0.70 -8.45 5.00
N ARG A 132 0.04 -8.92 6.00
CA ARG A 132 1.36 -9.52 5.78
C ARG A 132 1.21 -11.03 5.72
N ILE A 133 1.80 -11.65 4.71
CA ILE A 133 1.72 -13.09 4.45
C ILE A 133 3.10 -13.72 4.57
N GLU A 134 3.18 -14.84 5.30
CA GLU A 134 4.37 -15.67 5.39
C GLU A 134 3.99 -17.13 5.31
N ASN A 135 4.73 -17.92 4.53
CA ASN A 135 4.45 -19.35 4.32
C ASN A 135 2.98 -19.61 3.95
N ASP A 136 2.44 -18.80 3.03
CA ASP A 136 1.06 -18.85 2.55
C ASP A 136 -0.01 -18.64 3.63
N LYS A 137 0.37 -18.04 4.76
CA LYS A 137 -0.55 -17.68 5.85
C LYS A 137 -0.50 -16.19 6.14
N ILE A 138 -1.65 -15.60 6.38
CA ILE A 138 -1.79 -14.27 6.95
C ILE A 138 -1.26 -14.32 8.38
N VAL A 139 -0.17 -13.58 8.62
CA VAL A 139 0.51 -13.52 9.92
C VAL A 139 0.27 -12.20 10.64
N GLU A 140 -0.15 -11.17 9.92
CA GLU A 140 -0.41 -9.84 10.50
C GLU A 140 -1.41 -9.07 9.66
N HIS A 141 -2.19 -8.21 10.29
CA HIS A 141 -3.21 -7.40 9.66
C HIS A 141 -3.30 -6.00 10.25
N TRP A 142 -3.48 -5.03 9.37
CA TRP A 142 -3.87 -3.66 9.70
C TRP A 142 -5.10 -3.29 8.89
N ASP A 143 -5.93 -2.43 9.45
CA ASP A 143 -6.98 -1.76 8.68
C ASP A 143 -7.11 -0.29 9.07
N ALA A 144 -7.76 0.45 8.19
CA ALA A 144 -8.41 1.69 8.53
C ALA A 144 -9.85 1.65 8.00
N ILE A 145 -10.80 2.17 8.79
CA ILE A 145 -12.24 2.04 8.52
C ILE A 145 -12.95 3.38 8.61
N ASN A 146 -13.73 3.73 7.58
CA ASN A 146 -14.69 4.83 7.61
C ASN A 146 -16.10 4.37 7.22
N PRO A 147 -17.17 5.01 7.74
CA PRO A 147 -18.51 4.89 7.17
C PRO A 147 -18.53 5.33 5.70
N ILE A 148 -19.38 4.70 4.88
CA ILE A 148 -19.63 5.17 3.51
C ILE A 148 -20.47 6.44 3.55
N ILE A 149 -20.01 7.47 2.83
CA ILE A 149 -20.74 8.71 2.60
C ILE A 149 -21.26 8.75 1.16
N THR A 150 -22.56 9.04 0.98
CA THR A 150 -23.22 9.02 -0.34
C THR A 150 -23.22 10.36 -1.05
N GLU A 151 -23.05 11.46 -0.32
CA GLU A 151 -22.98 12.81 -0.87
C GLU A 151 -21.58 13.37 -0.60
N THR A 152 -20.77 13.50 -1.65
CA THR A 152 -19.39 13.99 -1.58
C THR A 152 -19.23 15.27 -2.37
N VAL A 153 -18.23 16.07 -2.01
CA VAL A 153 -17.97 17.37 -2.66
C VAL A 153 -17.58 17.18 -4.13
N SER A 154 -16.80 16.14 -4.47
CA SER A 154 -16.44 15.83 -5.85
C SER A 154 -17.52 15.08 -6.63
N GLY A 155 -18.54 14.53 -5.96
CA GLY A 155 -19.52 13.61 -6.54
C GLY A 155 -18.99 12.18 -6.75
N ARG A 156 -17.74 11.89 -6.36
CA ARG A 156 -17.13 10.56 -6.44
C ARG A 156 -17.30 9.82 -5.12
N SER A 157 -17.39 8.49 -5.18
CA SER A 157 -17.46 7.70 -3.95
C SER A 157 -16.07 7.50 -3.36
N GLN A 158 -15.99 7.00 -2.13
CA GLN A 158 -14.72 6.63 -1.51
C GLN A 158 -14.03 5.43 -2.19
N PHE A 159 -14.66 4.78 -3.20
CA PHE A 159 -14.17 3.50 -3.75
C PHE A 159 -14.29 3.34 -5.26
N ASP A 160 -14.94 4.27 -5.99
CA ASP A 160 -14.99 4.23 -7.45
C ASP A 160 -13.66 4.65 -8.09
N GLY A 161 -13.65 4.73 -9.43
CA GLY A 161 -12.46 5.05 -10.22
C GLY A 161 -11.70 3.82 -10.75
N PRO A 162 -10.54 4.02 -11.39
CA PRO A 162 -9.76 2.95 -12.03
C PRO A 162 -9.32 1.86 -11.05
N THR A 163 -9.24 0.63 -11.53
CA THR A 163 -8.80 -0.55 -10.74
C THR A 163 -7.65 -1.31 -11.40
N LYS A 164 -7.34 -0.99 -12.67
CA LYS A 164 -6.31 -1.67 -13.43
C LYS A 164 -4.92 -1.21 -12.99
N ILE A 165 -4.10 -2.18 -12.61
CA ILE A 165 -2.68 -1.96 -12.33
C ILE A 165 -1.93 -1.85 -13.65
N GLU A 166 -1.19 -0.75 -13.79
CA GLU A 166 -0.34 -0.43 -14.94
C GLU A 166 1.04 0.01 -14.44
N ASP A 167 2.00 0.28 -15.34
CA ASP A 167 3.32 0.81 -14.95
C ASP A 167 4.07 -0.04 -13.90
N LEU A 168 3.96 -1.37 -13.96
CA LEU A 168 4.61 -2.30 -13.02
C LEU A 168 6.13 -2.09 -12.91
N ASP A 169 6.77 -1.70 -14.00
CA ASP A 169 8.19 -1.35 -14.07
C ASP A 169 8.55 -0.06 -13.32
N LYS A 170 7.57 0.79 -13.03
CA LYS A 170 7.72 2.07 -12.30
C LYS A 170 7.30 2.00 -10.84
N THR A 171 6.94 0.83 -10.31
CA THR A 171 6.46 0.65 -8.92
C THR A 171 7.34 1.38 -7.89
N GLU A 172 8.66 1.15 -7.93
CA GLU A 172 9.58 1.76 -6.96
C GLU A 172 9.73 3.27 -7.14
N SER A 173 9.74 3.78 -8.38
CA SER A 173 9.74 5.22 -8.63
C SER A 173 8.44 5.90 -8.20
N ASN A 174 7.30 5.23 -8.38
CA ASN A 174 6.00 5.75 -7.94
C ASN A 174 5.90 5.78 -6.40
N LYS A 175 6.39 4.74 -5.72
CA LYS A 175 6.52 4.72 -4.26
C LYS A 175 7.43 5.84 -3.76
N ALA A 176 8.57 6.07 -4.43
CA ALA A 176 9.47 7.17 -4.08
C ALA A 176 8.83 8.54 -4.28
N LEU A 177 8.12 8.76 -5.40
CA LEU A 177 7.38 9.98 -5.68
C LEU A 177 6.35 10.28 -4.59
N VAL A 178 5.50 9.30 -4.26
CA VAL A 178 4.46 9.45 -3.23
C VAL A 178 5.06 9.65 -1.86
N LYS A 179 6.13 8.93 -1.50
CA LYS A 179 6.83 9.16 -0.24
C LYS A 179 7.34 10.60 -0.12
N GLN A 180 7.94 11.13 -1.19
CA GLN A 180 8.43 12.51 -1.21
C GLN A 180 7.29 13.53 -1.14
N PHE A 181 6.17 13.25 -1.80
CA PHE A 181 4.95 14.05 -1.67
C PHE A 181 4.45 14.10 -0.21
N VAL A 182 4.37 12.96 0.48
CA VAL A 182 3.98 12.92 1.90
C VAL A 182 4.96 13.75 2.75
N ASP A 183 6.27 13.58 2.54
CA ASP A 183 7.30 14.31 3.28
C ASP A 183 7.25 15.83 3.04
N ASP A 184 7.16 16.27 1.79
CA ASP A 184 7.19 17.69 1.43
C ASP A 184 5.85 18.38 1.69
N VAL A 185 4.73 17.76 1.33
CA VAL A 185 3.41 18.39 1.34
C VAL A 185 2.63 18.04 2.60
N LEU A 186 2.35 16.76 2.87
CA LEU A 186 1.48 16.36 3.99
C LEU A 186 2.15 16.60 5.36
N PHE A 187 3.46 16.44 5.45
CA PHE A 187 4.26 16.75 6.65
C PHE A 187 4.70 18.24 6.68
N ALA A 188 4.22 19.05 5.73
CA ALA A 188 4.42 20.48 5.65
C ALA A 188 5.91 20.95 5.64
N LYS A 189 6.85 20.11 5.18
CA LYS A 189 8.27 20.51 5.07
C LYS A 189 8.53 21.46 3.90
N SER A 190 7.73 21.38 2.83
CA SER A 190 7.80 22.18 1.60
C SER A 190 6.46 22.18 0.83
N PRO A 191 5.36 22.63 1.44
CA PRO A 191 4.00 22.48 0.88
C PRO A 191 3.78 23.18 -0.47
N THR A 192 4.58 24.21 -0.77
CA THR A 192 4.53 24.93 -2.06
C THR A 192 4.97 24.08 -3.25
N LYS A 193 5.57 22.90 -3.02
CA LYS A 193 5.96 21.95 -4.08
C LYS A 193 4.83 21.05 -4.55
N ILE A 194 3.59 21.26 -4.13
CA ILE A 194 2.48 20.36 -4.46
C ILE A 194 2.34 20.07 -5.97
N THR A 195 2.60 21.06 -6.83
CA THR A 195 2.56 20.91 -8.30
C THR A 195 3.72 20.10 -8.88
N ASP A 196 4.78 19.87 -8.11
CA ASP A 196 5.88 18.97 -8.49
C ASP A 196 5.43 17.51 -8.43
N TYR A 197 4.42 17.20 -7.60
CA TYR A 197 3.92 15.85 -7.36
C TYR A 197 2.54 15.60 -7.98
N VAL A 198 1.61 16.54 -7.80
CA VAL A 198 0.21 16.43 -8.22
C VAL A 198 0.02 17.05 -9.60
N SER A 199 -0.73 16.36 -10.45
CA SER A 199 -1.07 16.82 -11.78
C SER A 199 -1.95 18.08 -11.72
N THR A 200 -1.58 19.09 -12.52
CA THR A 200 -2.33 20.35 -12.64
C THR A 200 -3.52 20.25 -13.59
N GLU A 201 -3.60 19.16 -14.37
CA GLU A 201 -4.62 18.97 -15.40
C GLU A 201 -5.70 17.95 -14.98
N LYS A 202 -5.30 16.94 -14.22
CA LYS A 202 -6.13 15.80 -13.83
C LYS A 202 -5.81 15.39 -12.40
N TYR A 203 -6.71 15.68 -11.48
CA TYR A 203 -6.62 15.23 -10.10
C TYR A 203 -8.02 14.92 -9.59
N HIS A 204 -8.39 13.63 -9.51
CA HIS A 204 -9.68 13.28 -8.94
C HIS A 204 -9.59 12.97 -7.46
N GLN A 205 -10.59 13.43 -6.71
CA GLN A 205 -10.67 13.28 -5.26
C GLN A 205 -11.81 12.38 -4.84
N HIS A 206 -11.48 11.41 -3.99
CA HIS A 206 -12.43 10.52 -3.35
C HIS A 206 -12.55 10.78 -1.84
N ASN A 207 -11.77 11.72 -1.27
CA ASN A 207 -12.07 12.28 0.04
C ASN A 207 -13.44 12.96 -0.03
N THR A 208 -14.30 12.66 0.92
CA THR A 208 -15.71 13.06 0.92
C THR A 208 -15.92 14.58 0.95
N ASN A 209 -14.92 15.33 1.42
CA ASN A 209 -14.98 16.77 1.65
C ASN A 209 -14.13 17.59 0.67
N VAL A 210 -13.51 16.98 -0.34
CA VAL A 210 -12.61 17.67 -1.28
C VAL A 210 -13.14 17.55 -2.71
N ALA A 211 -13.18 18.67 -3.44
CA ALA A 211 -13.56 18.68 -4.85
C ALA A 211 -12.42 18.17 -5.76
N ASP A 212 -12.75 17.78 -6.98
CA ASP A 212 -11.75 17.47 -8.02
C ASP A 212 -10.86 18.69 -8.35
N GLY A 213 -9.67 18.41 -8.83
CA GLY A 213 -8.68 19.39 -9.30
C GLY A 213 -7.85 20.01 -8.18
N LEU A 214 -6.74 20.66 -8.56
CA LEU A 214 -5.88 21.39 -7.62
C LEU A 214 -6.61 22.57 -6.97
N GLU A 215 -7.54 23.21 -7.69
CA GLU A 215 -8.38 24.26 -7.12
C GLU A 215 -9.26 23.70 -6.00
N GLY A 216 -9.90 22.54 -6.21
CA GLY A 216 -10.69 21.85 -5.18
C GLY A 216 -9.87 21.51 -3.94
N LEU A 217 -8.65 21.00 -4.14
CA LEU A 217 -7.72 20.70 -3.06
C LEU A 217 -7.29 21.97 -2.30
N ASN A 218 -6.89 23.03 -3.02
CA ASN A 218 -6.48 24.29 -2.40
C ASN A 218 -7.61 24.93 -1.61
N ASN A 219 -8.84 24.91 -2.13
CA ASN A 219 -10.01 25.43 -1.42
C ASN A 219 -10.27 24.67 -0.12
N ALA A 220 -10.12 23.35 -0.12
CA ALA A 220 -10.24 22.54 1.11
C ALA A 220 -9.12 22.86 2.11
N ILE A 221 -7.88 23.01 1.64
CA ILE A 221 -6.74 23.41 2.48
C ILE A 221 -6.98 24.79 3.10
N ASP A 222 -7.32 25.80 2.29
CA ASP A 222 -7.58 27.16 2.74
C ASP A 222 -8.71 27.20 3.77
N TYR A 223 -9.76 26.41 3.55
CA TYR A 223 -10.84 26.25 4.52
C TYR A 223 -10.34 25.70 5.86
N LEU A 224 -9.63 24.56 5.87
CA LEU A 224 -9.10 23.96 7.10
C LEU A 224 -8.12 24.89 7.83
N VAL A 225 -7.23 25.58 7.10
CA VAL A 225 -6.33 26.59 7.67
C VAL A 225 -7.13 27.73 8.32
N SER A 226 -8.16 28.25 7.65
CA SER A 226 -8.98 29.34 8.18
C SER A 226 -9.71 28.96 9.48
N GLN A 227 -10.02 27.68 9.65
CA GLN A 227 -10.67 27.15 10.85
C GLN A 227 -9.67 26.71 11.93
N ASN A 228 -8.36 26.82 11.68
CA ASN A 228 -7.31 26.22 12.51
C ASN A 228 -7.58 24.72 12.77
N ASP A 229 -8.04 24.02 11.72
CA ASP A 229 -8.51 22.63 11.76
C ASP A 229 -7.72 21.71 10.82
N MET A 230 -6.47 22.06 10.53
CA MET A 230 -5.62 21.29 9.63
C MET A 230 -5.18 19.97 10.26
N PHE A 231 -5.18 18.90 9.48
CA PHE A 231 -4.59 17.62 9.87
C PHE A 231 -3.09 17.78 10.15
N VAL A 232 -2.59 17.11 11.19
CA VAL A 232 -1.17 17.12 11.54
C VAL A 232 -0.58 15.74 11.34
N TYR A 233 0.16 15.54 10.26
CA TYR A 233 0.90 14.29 10.03
C TYR A 233 2.18 14.27 10.87
N LYS A 234 2.50 13.12 11.47
CA LYS A 234 3.64 12.96 12.39
C LYS A 234 4.64 11.90 11.95
N LYS A 235 4.16 10.74 11.48
CA LYS A 235 5.05 9.62 11.13
C LYS A 235 4.48 8.78 10.00
N LEU A 236 5.32 8.50 9.01
CA LEU A 236 5.00 7.61 7.89
C LEU A 236 5.50 6.21 8.24
N HIS A 237 4.60 5.24 8.38
CA HIS A 237 4.92 3.88 8.82
C HIS A 237 5.15 2.92 7.65
N LYS A 238 4.33 3.01 6.59
CA LYS A 238 4.47 2.16 5.39
C LYS A 238 4.19 2.93 4.11
N VAL A 239 4.86 2.52 3.04
CA VAL A 239 4.62 2.92 1.65
C VAL A 239 4.56 1.63 0.83
N LEU A 240 3.35 1.22 0.46
CA LEU A 240 3.09 -0.04 -0.22
C LEU A 240 2.54 0.26 -1.61
N GLY A 241 3.10 -0.33 -2.67
CA GLY A 241 2.66 -0.04 -4.01
C GLY A 241 2.85 -1.17 -5.00
N GLU A 242 2.00 -1.18 -6.01
CA GLU A 242 2.10 -2.07 -7.17
C GLU A 242 1.75 -1.27 -8.43
N GLY A 243 2.73 -1.10 -9.30
CA GLY A 243 2.58 -0.33 -10.53
C GLY A 243 2.21 1.13 -10.26
N ASN A 244 1.07 1.55 -10.79
CA ASN A 244 0.53 2.90 -10.72
C ASN A 244 -0.25 3.22 -9.44
N PHE A 245 -0.37 2.29 -8.48
CA PHE A 245 -1.04 2.53 -7.20
C PHE A 245 -0.06 2.48 -6.03
N VAL A 246 -0.18 3.44 -5.10
CA VAL A 246 0.63 3.49 -3.87
C VAL A 246 -0.23 3.89 -2.69
N LEU A 247 -0.29 3.04 -1.66
CA LEU A 247 -0.87 3.32 -0.36
C LEU A 247 0.20 3.80 0.62
N THR A 248 -0.07 4.86 1.36
CA THR A 248 0.70 5.28 2.53
C THR A 248 -0.09 5.10 3.81
N MET A 249 0.57 4.63 4.87
CA MET A 249 0.01 4.49 6.22
C MET A 249 0.73 5.44 7.15
N SER A 250 0.07 6.51 7.56
CA SER A 250 0.63 7.58 8.38
C SER A 250 -0.11 7.71 9.71
N GLU A 251 0.63 8.12 10.73
CA GLU A 251 0.15 8.53 12.04
C GLU A 251 0.14 10.05 12.13
N GLY A 252 -0.88 10.59 12.77
CA GLY A 252 -0.97 12.01 13.03
C GLY A 252 -2.05 12.37 14.05
N GLU A 253 -2.47 13.62 14.01
CA GLU A 253 -3.52 14.15 14.89
C GLU A 253 -4.52 14.99 14.11
N TRP A 254 -5.77 14.93 14.56
CA TRP A 254 -6.85 15.82 14.13
C TRP A 254 -7.79 16.04 15.31
N HIS A 255 -8.30 17.26 15.50
CA HIS A 255 -9.06 17.68 16.69
C HIS A 255 -8.40 17.31 18.03
N SER A 256 -7.07 17.40 18.10
CA SER A 256 -6.25 17.00 19.27
C SER A 256 -6.36 15.51 19.66
N LYS A 257 -6.79 14.66 18.72
CA LYS A 257 -6.85 13.21 18.90
C LYS A 257 -5.97 12.50 17.90
N ALA A 258 -5.37 11.39 18.32
CA ALA A 258 -4.57 10.54 17.44
C ALA A 258 -5.42 9.99 16.30
N HIS A 259 -4.88 10.02 15.09
CA HIS A 259 -5.52 9.52 13.88
C HIS A 259 -4.55 8.69 13.05
N SER A 260 -5.09 7.71 12.34
CA SER A 260 -4.42 7.03 11.23
C SER A 260 -4.94 7.55 9.91
N PHE A 261 -4.02 7.83 9.00
CA PHE A 261 -4.27 8.30 7.64
C PHE A 261 -3.78 7.23 6.67
N TYR A 262 -4.71 6.66 5.92
CA TYR A 262 -4.43 5.68 4.88
C TYR A 262 -4.77 6.33 3.55
N ASP A 263 -3.75 6.77 2.82
CA ASP A 263 -3.90 7.53 1.58
C ASP A 263 -3.44 6.66 0.41
N LEU A 264 -4.37 6.31 -0.48
CA LEU A 264 -4.10 5.61 -1.73
C LEU A 264 -4.02 6.62 -2.87
N PHE A 265 -2.94 6.57 -3.64
CA PHE A 265 -2.71 7.42 -4.79
C PHE A 265 -2.66 6.61 -6.07
N ARG A 266 -3.18 7.17 -7.16
CA ARG A 266 -2.88 6.70 -8.52
C ARG A 266 -1.94 7.68 -9.21
N ILE A 267 -0.94 7.12 -9.88
CA ILE A 267 0.09 7.85 -10.61
C ILE A 267 -0.13 7.63 -12.12
N GLU A 268 0.07 8.68 -12.90
CA GLU A 268 0.04 8.67 -14.37
C GLU A 268 1.07 9.70 -14.85
N ASP A 269 1.93 9.32 -15.79
CA ASP A 269 2.98 10.18 -16.34
C ASP A 269 3.87 10.89 -15.29
N GLY A 270 4.16 10.17 -14.19
CA GLY A 270 5.01 10.69 -13.10
C GLY A 270 4.34 11.73 -12.21
N LYS A 271 3.00 11.85 -12.27
CA LYS A 271 2.20 12.73 -11.41
C LYS A 271 1.10 11.95 -10.69
N ILE A 272 0.79 12.38 -9.48
CA ILE A 272 -0.41 11.93 -8.76
C ILE A 272 -1.62 12.54 -9.46
N VAL A 273 -2.54 11.68 -9.89
CA VAL A 273 -3.74 12.06 -10.66
C VAL A 273 -5.05 11.66 -9.98
N GLU A 274 -4.97 10.91 -8.88
CA GLU A 274 -6.15 10.43 -8.17
C GLU A 274 -5.80 10.05 -6.72
N HIS A 275 -6.74 10.26 -5.80
CA HIS A 275 -6.54 10.06 -4.38
C HIS A 275 -7.80 9.54 -3.68
N TRP A 276 -7.63 8.52 -2.86
CA TRP A 276 -8.62 7.97 -1.93
C TRP A 276 -8.01 7.94 -0.53
N ASP A 277 -8.82 8.17 0.50
CA ASP A 277 -8.36 8.08 1.88
C ASP A 277 -9.34 7.39 2.82
N VAL A 278 -8.76 6.91 3.93
CA VAL A 278 -9.48 6.59 5.16
C VAL A 278 -8.76 7.28 6.30
N ILE A 279 -9.50 8.12 7.02
CA ILE A 279 -9.02 8.91 8.16
C ILE A 279 -9.78 8.44 9.40
N GLN A 280 -9.09 7.69 10.26
CA GLN A 280 -9.71 7.04 11.43
C GLN A 280 -9.10 7.55 12.73
N GLU A 281 -9.96 7.95 13.67
CA GLU A 281 -9.56 8.25 15.05
C GLU A 281 -9.03 6.98 15.73
N ILE A 282 -7.85 7.06 16.34
CA ILE A 282 -7.25 5.97 17.10
C ILE A 282 -7.77 6.07 18.55
N PRO A 283 -8.50 5.07 19.06
CA PRO A 283 -9.01 5.11 20.43
C PRO A 283 -7.88 4.99 21.45
N GLU A 284 -8.06 5.61 22.62
CA GLU A 284 -7.08 5.57 23.72
C GLU A 284 -6.77 4.15 24.23
N LYS A 285 -7.72 3.23 24.05
CA LYS A 285 -7.61 1.83 24.46
C LYS A 285 -7.79 0.93 23.24
N LEU A 286 -6.83 0.03 23.04
CA LEU A 286 -6.85 -0.98 22.00
C LEU A 286 -7.20 -2.35 22.62
N ALA A 287 -7.78 -3.23 21.81
CA ALA A 287 -8.07 -4.62 22.21
C ALA A 287 -6.81 -5.50 22.32
N HIS A 288 -5.63 -4.95 22.03
CA HIS A 288 -4.32 -5.61 22.02
C HIS A 288 -3.20 -4.59 22.31
N THR A 289 -1.95 -5.04 22.41
CA THR A 289 -0.78 -4.19 22.71
C THR A 289 0.09 -3.86 21.48
N ASN A 290 -0.30 -4.32 20.29
CA ASN A 290 0.51 -4.19 19.06
C ASN A 290 0.54 -2.76 18.48
N GLY A 291 -0.37 -1.87 18.89
CA GLY A 291 -0.51 -0.53 18.30
C GLY A 291 -1.25 -0.52 16.95
N MET A 292 -1.47 0.66 16.38
CA MET A 292 -2.22 0.85 15.11
C MET A 292 -1.39 0.57 13.85
N PHE A 293 -0.05 0.47 13.95
CA PHE A 293 0.89 0.44 12.81
C PHE A 293 1.97 -0.64 12.92
#